data_AF-A0A9D5K9F4-F1
#
_entry.id   AF-A0A9D5K9F4-F1
#
_cell.length_a   1.000
_cell.length_b   1.000
_cell.length_c   1.000
_cell.angle_alpha   90.00
_cell.angle_beta   90.00
_cell.angle_gamma   90.00
#
_symmetry.space_group_name_H-M   'P 1'
#
loop_
_entity.id
_entity.type
_entity.pdbx_description
1 polymer ?
#
loop_
_entity_poly.entity_id
_entity_poly.type
_entity_poly.pdbx_seq_one_letter_code
_entity_poly.pdbx_strand_id
1 'polypeptide(L)'
;MMKHISKKKLSAWLDGELNEETRQKIKAHLETCEYCRGLASGLKSVSKNLGTLEGLEPSPFFAAQIKGKVLEKRPRRGWRKGLVPALAGTAAALFLVLGGLIGQVMYAGTTDTASETELSGYLGTSPAEDYPEGSFGEIVDDVFGENGGNS
;
A
#
# COMPACT_ATOMS: atom_id res chain seq x y z
N MET A 1 -11.86 58.75 -7.60
CA MET A 1 -11.00 59.03 -6.44
C MET A 1 -10.82 57.74 -5.64
N MET A 2 -9.63 57.12 -5.68
CA MET A 2 -9.36 55.92 -4.87
C MET A 2 -9.11 56.35 -3.42
N LYS A 3 -9.92 55.82 -2.50
CA LYS A 3 -9.79 56.11 -1.06
C LYS A 3 -8.59 55.34 -0.52
N HIS A 4 -7.57 56.05 -0.05
CA HIS A 4 -6.38 55.46 0.56
C HIS A 4 -6.61 55.06 2.02
N ILE A 5 -5.87 54.06 2.48
CA ILE A 5 -5.82 53.64 3.87
C ILE A 5 -4.95 54.63 4.66
N SER A 6 -5.39 55.01 5.85
CA SER A 6 -4.62 55.89 6.74
C SER A 6 -3.35 55.21 7.27
N LYS A 7 -2.28 55.98 7.45
CA LYS A 7 -0.99 55.50 7.99
C LYS A 7 -1.14 54.74 9.31
N LYS A 8 -2.00 55.23 10.22
CA LYS A 8 -2.27 54.58 11.52
C LYS A 8 -2.85 53.17 11.36
N LYS A 9 -3.82 52.98 10.47
CA LYS A 9 -4.40 51.66 10.20
C LYS A 9 -3.41 50.72 9.53
N LEU A 10 -2.54 51.26 8.67
CA LEU A 10 -1.50 50.48 8.00
C LEU A 10 -0.40 50.02 8.97
N SER A 11 -0.03 50.85 9.95
CA SER A 11 0.86 50.43 11.06
C SER A 11 0.22 49.32 11.88
N ALA A 12 -0.99 49.52 12.40
CA ALA A 12 -1.70 48.50 13.17
C ALA A 12 -1.86 47.17 12.41
N TRP A 13 -1.97 47.23 11.07
CA TRP A 13 -1.97 46.05 10.21
C TRP A 13 -0.61 45.34 10.17
N LEU A 14 0.50 46.08 10.04
CA LEU A 14 1.86 45.54 10.09
C LEU A 14 2.20 44.93 11.46
N ASP A 15 1.68 45.55 12.53
CA ASP A 15 1.89 45.16 13.92
C ASP A 15 0.97 44.00 14.35
N GLY A 16 0.00 43.61 13.50
CA GLY A 16 -0.91 42.48 13.75
C GLY A 16 -2.06 42.78 14.73
N GLU A 17 -2.30 44.04 15.04
CA GLU A 17 -3.28 44.50 16.05
C GLU A 17 -4.74 44.50 15.55
N LEU A 18 -4.94 44.27 14.25
CA LEU A 18 -6.26 44.32 13.62
C LEU A 18 -6.95 42.96 13.60
N ASN A 19 -8.28 42.97 13.73
CA ASN A 19 -9.10 41.77 13.55
C ASN A 19 -8.97 41.20 12.11
N GLU A 20 -9.29 39.91 11.96
CA GLU A 20 -9.16 39.17 10.70
C GLU A 20 -9.90 39.87 9.54
N GLU A 21 -11.13 40.30 9.78
CA GLU A 21 -11.97 40.95 8.76
C GLU A 21 -11.33 42.23 8.22
N THR A 22 -10.85 43.11 9.10
CA THR A 22 -10.20 44.36 8.70
C THR A 22 -8.87 44.09 8.00
N ARG A 23 -8.13 43.09 8.48
CA ARG A 23 -6.86 42.67 7.87
C ARG A 23 -7.06 42.17 6.44
N GLN A 24 -8.12 41.41 6.16
CA GLN A 24 -8.45 40.96 4.81
C GLN A 24 -8.81 42.14 3.89
N LYS A 25 -9.62 43.09 4.37
CA LYS A 25 -9.97 44.31 3.61
C LYS A 25 -8.74 45.13 3.24
N ILE A 26 -7.80 45.29 4.18
CA ILE A 26 -6.54 46.00 3.94
C ILE A 26 -5.68 45.24 2.93
N LYS A 27 -5.59 43.91 3.04
CA LYS A 27 -4.83 43.09 2.09
C LYS A 27 -5.35 43.24 0.66
N ALA A 28 -6.66 43.16 0.45
CA ALA A 28 -7.28 43.37 -0.87
C ALA A 28 -7.02 44.78 -1.43
N HIS A 29 -6.99 45.79 -0.56
CA HIS A 29 -6.64 47.15 -0.98
C HIS A 29 -5.16 47.28 -1.40
N LEU A 30 -4.24 46.60 -0.71
CA LEU A 30 -2.81 46.61 -1.05
C LEU A 30 -2.51 45.92 -2.40
N GLU A 31 -3.37 45.01 -2.84
CA GLU A 31 -3.27 44.37 -4.16
C GLU A 31 -3.59 45.35 -5.29
N THR A 32 -4.46 46.35 -5.04
CA THR A 32 -4.95 47.28 -6.05
C THR A 32 -4.36 48.69 -5.96
N CYS A 33 -3.80 49.09 -4.80
CA CYS A 33 -3.28 50.43 -4.57
C CYS A 33 -1.76 50.44 -4.34
N GLU A 34 -1.01 50.92 -5.34
CA GLU A 34 0.45 51.05 -5.27
C GLU A 34 0.91 52.05 -4.22
N TYR A 35 0.19 53.17 -4.05
CA TYR A 35 0.50 54.17 -3.03
C TYR A 35 0.49 53.58 -1.61
N CYS A 36 -0.57 52.85 -1.26
CA CYS A 36 -0.66 52.21 0.05
C CYS A 36 0.37 51.09 0.22
N ARG A 37 0.75 50.40 -0.85
CA ARG A 37 1.84 49.42 -0.85
C ARG A 37 3.21 50.07 -0.58
N GLY A 38 3.48 51.20 -1.23
CA GLY A 38 4.69 52.00 -0.99
C GLY A 38 4.78 52.49 0.46
N LEU A 39 3.67 53.03 0.99
CA LEU A 39 3.60 53.44 2.40
C LEU A 39 3.84 52.26 3.36
N ALA A 40 3.26 51.09 3.11
CA ALA A 40 3.45 49.90 3.93
C ALA A 40 4.92 49.45 3.93
N SER A 41 5.55 49.45 2.76
CA SER A 41 6.96 49.10 2.59
C SER A 41 7.88 50.08 3.34
N GLY A 42 7.57 51.39 3.26
CA GLY A 42 8.30 52.41 4.00
C GLY A 42 8.21 52.20 5.51
N LEU A 43 7.02 51.98 6.05
CA LEU A 43 6.80 51.67 7.48
C LEU A 43 7.57 50.41 7.91
N LYS A 44 7.50 49.34 7.10
CA LYS A 44 8.23 48.10 7.37
C LYS A 44 9.75 48.28 7.40
N SER A 45 10.28 49.12 6.50
CA SER A 45 11.71 49.40 6.43
C SER A 45 12.21 50.15 7.67
N VAL A 46 11.43 51.14 8.13
CA VAL A 46 11.73 51.85 9.39
C VAL A 46 11.73 50.88 10.58
N SER A 47 10.71 50.03 10.70
CA SER A 47 10.63 49.01 11.76
C SER A 47 11.82 48.05 11.74
N LYS A 48 12.23 47.59 10.55
CA LYS A 48 13.40 46.71 10.39
C LYS A 48 14.69 47.38 10.86
N ASN A 49 14.91 48.63 10.47
CA ASN A 49 16.11 49.38 10.86
C ASN A 49 16.18 49.55 12.39
N LEU A 50 15.04 49.77 13.05
CA LEU A 50 14.96 49.80 14.52
C LEU A 50 15.28 48.44 15.16
N GLY A 51 14.88 47.34 14.52
CA GLY A 51 15.25 45.98 14.98
C GLY A 51 16.72 45.61 14.75
N THR A 52 17.51 46.47 14.10
CA THR A 52 18.94 46.24 13.83
C THR A 52 19.86 46.93 14.85
N LEU A 53 19.30 47.73 15.77
CA LEU A 53 20.06 48.22 16.92
C LEU A 53 20.55 47.02 17.73
N GLU A 54 21.76 47.14 18.30
CA GLU A 54 22.44 46.10 19.08
C GLU A 54 21.45 45.43 20.05
N GLY A 55 20.99 44.23 19.64
CA GLY A 55 19.89 43.54 20.28
C GLY A 55 20.37 42.88 21.57
N LEU A 56 19.48 42.77 22.55
CA LEU A 56 19.70 41.85 23.67
C LEU A 56 19.90 40.45 23.10
N GLU A 57 21.10 39.88 23.30
CA GLU A 57 21.34 38.49 22.93
C GLU A 57 20.41 37.60 23.76
N PRO A 58 19.51 36.81 23.12
CA PRO A 58 18.66 35.91 23.87
C PRO A 58 19.52 34.86 24.58
N SER A 59 19.12 34.46 25.79
CA SER A 59 19.90 33.47 26.53
C SER A 59 20.05 32.16 25.73
N PRO A 60 21.20 31.46 25.83
CA PRO A 60 21.39 30.18 25.12
C PRO A 60 20.31 29.15 25.44
N PHE A 61 19.75 29.20 26.66
CA PHE A 61 18.67 28.32 27.10
C PHE A 61 17.35 28.59 26.35
N PHE A 62 17.04 29.85 26.06
CA PHE A 62 15.83 30.23 25.31
C PHE A 62 15.85 29.69 23.88
N ALA A 63 16.99 29.80 23.20
CA ALA A 63 17.17 29.25 21.85
C ALA A 63 17.01 27.72 21.83
N ALA A 64 17.57 27.02 22.83
CA ALA A 64 17.43 25.58 22.96
C ALA A 64 15.96 25.15 23.19
N GLN A 65 15.21 25.87 24.04
CA GLN A 65 13.80 25.59 24.28
C GLN A 65 12.92 25.79 23.04
N ILE A 66 13.14 26.85 22.27
CA ILE A 66 12.40 27.09 21.02
C ILE A 66 12.69 25.97 20.02
N LYS A 67 13.97 25.61 19.85
CA LYS A 67 14.38 24.55 18.93
C LYS A 67 13.73 23.21 19.28
N GLY A 68 13.63 22.89 20.56
CA GLY A 68 12.90 21.71 21.04
C GLY A 68 11.42 21.73 20.63
N LYS A 69 10.72 22.84 20.89
CA LYS A 69 9.27 22.97 20.60
C LYS A 69 8.92 23.01 19.11
N VAL A 70 9.82 23.52 18.25
CA VAL A 70 9.60 23.57 16.79
C VAL A 70 9.89 22.21 16.14
N LEU A 71 10.87 21.47 16.64
CA LEU A 71 11.24 20.15 16.12
C LEU A 71 10.35 19.02 16.62
N GLU A 72 9.55 19.26 17.67
CA GLU A 72 8.54 18.33 18.17
C GLU A 72 7.36 18.23 17.18
N LYS A 73 7.62 17.57 16.04
CA LYS A 73 6.59 17.14 15.08
C LYS A 73 5.60 16.26 15.83
N ARG A 74 4.43 16.81 16.16
CA ARG A 74 3.27 16.05 16.67
C ARG A 74 3.05 14.81 15.78
N PRO A 75 3.22 13.57 16.28
CA PRO A 75 3.00 12.39 15.46
C PRO A 75 1.51 12.24 15.18
N ARG A 76 1.03 12.73 14.02
CA ARG A 76 -0.35 12.52 13.52
C ARG A 76 -0.54 11.10 12.94
N ARG A 77 0.05 10.07 13.55
CA ARG A 77 0.17 8.74 12.91
C ARG A 77 -0.14 7.58 13.85
N GLY A 78 -1.28 7.63 14.54
CA GLY A 78 -1.76 6.55 15.42
C GLY A 78 -3.02 5.84 14.91
N TRP A 79 -4.10 6.56 14.63
CA TRP A 79 -5.42 5.93 14.46
C TRP A 79 -5.64 5.14 13.17
N ARG A 80 -4.94 5.47 12.07
CA ARG A 80 -5.10 4.71 10.81
C ARG A 80 -4.35 3.38 10.78
N LYS A 81 -3.44 3.11 11.72
CA LYS A 81 -2.67 1.85 11.74
C LYS A 81 -3.34 0.73 12.55
N GLY A 82 -4.40 1.02 13.31
CA GLY A 82 -5.13 0.01 14.09
C GLY A 82 -6.30 -0.66 13.35
N LEU A 83 -6.84 -0.02 12.30
CA LEU A 83 -8.04 -0.52 11.60
C LEU A 83 -7.73 -1.36 10.35
N VAL A 84 -6.52 -1.26 9.81
CA VAL A 84 -6.14 -1.97 8.57
C VAL A 84 -5.93 -3.48 8.75
N PRO A 85 -5.30 -4.01 9.83
CA PRO A 85 -5.11 -5.45 9.92
C PRO A 85 -6.39 -6.20 10.32
N ALA A 86 -7.43 -5.51 10.81
CA ALA A 86 -8.67 -6.13 11.25
C ALA A 86 -9.59 -6.55 10.08
N LEU A 87 -9.52 -5.89 8.92
CA LEU A 87 -10.34 -6.23 7.75
C LEU A 87 -9.69 -7.20 6.75
N ALA A 88 -8.36 -7.38 6.82
CA ALA A 88 -7.65 -8.24 5.86
C ALA A 88 -7.75 -9.74 6.18
N GLY A 89 -7.99 -10.11 7.45
CA GLY A 89 -8.07 -11.52 7.87
C GLY A 89 -9.39 -12.21 7.49
N THR A 90 -10.49 -11.47 7.39
CA THR A 90 -11.82 -12.05 7.14
C THR A 90 -12.04 -12.48 5.69
N ALA A 91 -11.44 -11.77 4.73
CA ALA A 91 -11.56 -12.12 3.31
C ALA A 91 -10.85 -13.45 2.96
N ALA A 92 -9.69 -13.73 3.58
CA ALA A 92 -8.96 -14.97 3.33
C ALA A 92 -9.67 -16.21 3.89
N ALA A 93 -10.30 -16.09 5.07
CA ALA A 93 -11.07 -17.18 5.67
C ALA A 93 -12.32 -17.52 4.84
N LEU A 94 -13.04 -16.51 4.35
CA LEU A 94 -14.21 -16.72 3.48
C LEU A 94 -13.82 -17.36 2.14
N PHE A 95 -12.69 -16.96 1.54
CA PHE A 95 -12.19 -17.58 0.31
C PHE A 95 -11.83 -19.06 0.49
N LEU A 96 -11.19 -19.43 1.60
CA LEU A 96 -10.84 -20.82 1.90
C LEU A 96 -12.08 -21.68 2.18
N VAL A 97 -13.06 -21.16 2.91
CA VAL A 97 -14.30 -21.89 3.22
C VAL A 97 -15.15 -22.08 1.96
N LEU A 98 -15.36 -21.01 1.19
CA LEU A 98 -16.17 -21.07 -0.03
C LEU A 98 -15.49 -21.93 -1.12
N GLY A 99 -14.18 -21.78 -1.28
CA GLY A 99 -13.38 -22.62 -2.19
C GLY A 99 -13.36 -24.09 -1.78
N GLY A 100 -13.27 -24.39 -0.48
CA GLY A 100 -13.34 -25.74 0.05
C GLY A 100 -14.68 -26.43 -0.21
N LEU A 101 -15.80 -25.73 0.03
CA LEU A 101 -17.15 -26.26 -0.23
C LEU A 101 -17.37 -26.58 -1.71
N ILE A 102 -16.95 -25.67 -2.60
CA ILE A 102 -17.04 -25.88 -4.06
C ILE A 102 -16.12 -27.04 -4.49
N GLY A 103 -14.93 -27.14 -3.90
CA GLY A 103 -13.98 -28.22 -4.16
C GLY A 103 -14.53 -29.59 -3.80
N GLN A 104 -15.26 -29.74 -2.70
CA GLN A 104 -15.88 -31.03 -2.33
C GLN A 104 -16.96 -31.47 -3.33
N VAL A 105 -17.76 -30.54 -3.85
CA VAL A 105 -18.76 -30.83 -4.88
C VAL A 105 -18.10 -31.26 -6.20
N MET A 106 -17.02 -30.59 -6.61
CA MET A 106 -16.27 -30.96 -7.83
C MET A 106 -15.50 -32.28 -7.67
N TYR A 107 -14.95 -32.55 -6.48
CA TYR A 107 -14.25 -33.80 -6.19
C TYR A 107 -15.22 -35.00 -6.18
N ALA A 108 -16.41 -34.84 -5.59
CA ALA A 108 -17.45 -35.86 -5.65
C ALA A 108 -17.96 -36.13 -7.07
N GLY A 109 -17.95 -35.11 -7.95
CA GLY A 109 -18.33 -35.26 -9.36
C GLY A 109 -17.27 -35.91 -10.25
N THR A 110 -16.01 -36.00 -9.81
CA THR A 110 -14.91 -36.61 -10.58
C THR A 110 -14.62 -38.05 -10.20
N THR A 111 -15.08 -38.52 -9.02
CA THR A 111 -14.87 -39.91 -8.59
C THR A 111 -15.78 -40.93 -9.26
N ASP A 112 -16.80 -40.52 -10.01
CA ASP A 112 -17.69 -41.42 -10.76
C ASP A 112 -17.42 -41.46 -12.28
N THR A 113 -16.33 -40.85 -12.76
CA THR A 113 -15.88 -40.99 -14.15
C THR A 113 -14.36 -41.14 -14.25
N ALA A 114 -13.81 -42.05 -13.46
CA ALA A 114 -12.56 -42.73 -13.81
C ALA A 114 -12.93 -44.11 -14.36
N SER A 115 -13.09 -44.13 -15.67
CA SER A 115 -13.36 -45.28 -16.53
C SER A 115 -12.23 -46.32 -16.49
N GLU A 116 -12.19 -47.15 -15.46
CA GLU A 116 -11.39 -48.40 -15.50
C GLU A 116 -12.07 -49.47 -16.38
N THR A 117 -13.38 -49.34 -16.63
CA THR A 117 -14.17 -50.32 -17.42
C THR A 117 -14.08 -50.12 -18.94
N GLU A 118 -13.64 -48.97 -19.44
CA GLU A 118 -13.50 -48.74 -20.90
C GLU A 118 -12.09 -49.06 -21.44
N LEU A 119 -11.09 -49.21 -20.56
CA LEU A 119 -9.72 -49.53 -20.98
C LEU A 119 -9.50 -51.03 -21.24
N SER A 120 -10.26 -51.89 -20.57
CA SER A 120 -10.21 -53.35 -20.75
C SER A 120 -10.85 -53.81 -22.06
N GLY A 121 -11.79 -53.05 -22.62
CA GLY A 121 -12.36 -53.30 -23.95
C GLY A 121 -11.41 -52.94 -25.10
N TYR A 122 -10.43 -52.06 -24.86
CA TYR A 122 -9.43 -51.66 -25.86
C TYR A 122 -8.19 -52.55 -25.85
N LEU A 123 -7.87 -53.17 -24.70
CA LEU A 123 -6.65 -53.96 -24.52
C LEU A 123 -6.79 -55.44 -24.88
N GLY A 124 -7.95 -55.90 -25.37
CA GLY A 124 -8.08 -57.17 -26.09
C GLY A 124 -7.60 -58.42 -25.34
N THR A 125 -7.47 -58.37 -24.01
CA THR A 125 -7.04 -59.51 -23.20
C THR A 125 -8.25 -60.36 -22.83
N SER A 126 -8.77 -61.14 -23.78
CA SER A 126 -9.65 -62.24 -23.42
C SER A 126 -8.82 -63.32 -22.69
N PRO A 127 -9.32 -63.88 -21.57
CA PRO A 127 -8.68 -65.00 -20.87
C PRO A 127 -8.38 -66.17 -21.82
N ALA A 128 -7.18 -66.73 -21.70
CA ALA A 128 -6.69 -67.81 -22.55
C ALA A 128 -7.47 -69.11 -22.30
N GLU A 129 -8.37 -69.45 -23.21
CA GLU A 129 -8.92 -70.80 -23.36
C GLU A 129 -8.27 -71.46 -24.60
N ASP A 130 -7.71 -72.65 -24.39
CA ASP A 130 -7.15 -73.61 -25.36
C ASP A 130 -6.10 -73.12 -26.37
N TYR A 131 -4.82 -73.38 -26.05
CA TYR A 131 -3.76 -73.42 -27.06
C TYR A 131 -3.77 -74.79 -27.78
N PRO A 132 -3.73 -74.83 -29.11
CA PRO A 132 -3.76 -76.09 -29.86
C PRO A 132 -2.48 -76.91 -29.67
N GLU A 133 -2.62 -78.24 -29.62
CA GLU A 133 -1.50 -79.18 -29.52
C GLU A 133 -0.59 -79.08 -30.76
N GLY A 134 0.72 -78.93 -30.52
CA GLY A 134 1.75 -78.68 -31.56
C GLY A 134 2.24 -77.22 -31.65
N SER A 135 1.85 -76.34 -30.72
CA SER A 135 2.34 -74.95 -30.66
C SER A 135 3.79 -74.87 -30.15
N PHE A 136 4.51 -73.84 -30.59
CA PHE A 136 5.95 -73.59 -30.38
C PHE A 136 6.45 -73.70 -28.92
N GLY A 137 5.57 -73.66 -27.92
CA GLY A 137 5.91 -73.79 -26.50
C GLY A 137 6.65 -75.08 -26.14
N GLU A 138 6.34 -76.20 -26.81
CA GLU A 138 6.96 -77.51 -26.50
C GLU A 138 8.41 -77.62 -27.03
N ILE A 139 8.77 -76.86 -28.06
CA ILE A 139 10.12 -76.85 -28.64
C ILE A 139 11.08 -75.97 -27.81
N VAL A 140 10.56 -74.98 -27.08
CA VAL A 140 11.40 -74.04 -26.31
C VAL A 140 11.93 -74.69 -25.02
N ASP A 141 11.18 -75.60 -24.40
CA ASP A 141 11.65 -76.31 -23.20
C ASP A 141 12.73 -77.37 -23.50
N ASP A 142 12.71 -77.98 -24.70
CA ASP A 142 13.72 -78.99 -25.09
C ASP A 142 15.06 -78.37 -25.56
N VAL A 143 15.04 -77.13 -26.07
CA VAL A 143 16.27 -76.41 -26.51
C VAL A 143 16.99 -75.71 -25.35
N PHE A 144 16.27 -75.33 -24.29
CA PHE A 144 16.84 -74.61 -23.14
C PHE A 144 16.85 -75.44 -21.84
N GLY A 145 16.46 -76.72 -21.91
CA GLY A 145 16.64 -77.72 -20.86
C GLY A 145 18.10 -78.16 -20.70
N GLU A 146 18.73 -77.68 -19.63
CA GLU A 146 19.95 -78.19 -18.97
C GLU A 146 21.18 -78.50 -19.84
N ASN A 147 22.13 -77.56 -19.90
CA ASN A 147 23.55 -77.89 -19.86
C ASN A 147 24.44 -76.72 -19.40
N GLY A 148 25.23 -76.96 -18.35
CA GLY A 148 26.39 -76.15 -17.94
C GLY A 148 26.11 -75.27 -16.72
N GLY A 149 26.52 -75.59 -15.49
CA GLY A 149 27.70 -76.36 -15.11
C GLY A 149 28.95 -75.46 -15.12
N ASN A 150 29.47 -75.20 -13.90
CA ASN A 150 30.78 -74.65 -13.53
C ASN A 150 30.89 -73.13 -13.30
N SER A 151 30.78 -72.73 -12.03
CA SER A 151 31.79 -71.95 -11.29
C SER A 151 31.55 -72.13 -9.79
#